data_AF-A0A4P7W2L7-F1
#
_entry.id   AF-A0A4P7W2L7-F1
#
_cell.length_a   1.000
_cell.length_b   1.000
_cell.length_c   1.000
_cell.angle_alpha   90.00
_cell.angle_beta   90.00
_cell.angle_gamma   90.00
#
_symmetry.space_group_name_H-M   'P 1'
#
loop_
_entity.id
_entity.type
_entity.pdbx_description
1 polymer ?
#
loop_
_entity_poly.entity_id
_entity_poly.type
_entity_poly.pdbx_seq_one_letter_code
_entity_poly.pdbx_strand_id
1 'polypeptide(L)'
;MNHRFLTSLRLLSALMALIIGSHGDLSCQNLNDKLMNRPYADLRRWHLGFSVGIHTQDFTFTHNGFTSENGEQWFVEQPAFQPGFCVNGLIDYRLGTYFNLRFTPGMYFGNRDITMREYNSGLNTAKT
;
A
#
# COMPACT_ATOMS: atom_id res chain seq x y z
N MET A 1 -53.24 17.81 -28.40
CA MET A 1 -52.21 17.75 -27.33
C MET A 1 -52.14 16.31 -26.84
N ASN A 2 -51.02 15.62 -27.07
CA ASN A 2 -51.00 14.16 -27.11
C ASN A 2 -51.04 13.56 -25.69
N HIS A 3 -52.06 12.75 -25.38
CA HIS A 3 -52.26 12.11 -24.06
C HIS A 3 -51.00 11.40 -23.54
N ARG A 4 -50.23 10.77 -24.44
CA ARG A 4 -48.97 10.08 -24.13
C ARG A 4 -47.87 11.01 -23.60
N PHE A 5 -47.87 12.27 -24.02
CA PHE A 5 -46.93 13.30 -23.57
C PHE A 5 -47.28 13.81 -22.16
N LEU A 6 -48.58 13.96 -21.85
CA LEU A 6 -49.01 14.33 -20.50
C LEU A 6 -48.72 13.22 -19.48
N THR A 7 -48.89 11.95 -19.86
CA THR A 7 -48.57 10.82 -18.97
C THR A 7 -47.08 10.69 -18.69
N SER A 8 -46.22 10.90 -19.69
CA SER A 8 -44.76 10.87 -19.48
C SER A 8 -44.28 12.02 -18.60
N LEU A 9 -44.87 13.22 -18.74
CA LEU A 9 -44.52 14.38 -17.92
C LEU A 9 -44.89 14.18 -16.44
N ARG A 10 -46.05 13.57 -16.17
CA ARG A 10 -46.49 13.22 -14.80
C ARG A 10 -45.59 12.16 -14.15
N LEU A 11 -45.18 11.16 -14.92
CA LEU A 11 -44.24 10.14 -14.44
C LEU A 11 -42.86 10.74 -14.14
N LEU A 12 -42.38 11.66 -14.98
CA LEU A 12 -41.12 12.37 -14.76
C LEU A 12 -41.15 13.23 -13.49
N SER A 13 -42.25 13.97 -13.26
CA SER A 13 -42.41 14.77 -12.04
C SER A 13 -42.50 13.91 -10.77
N ALA A 14 -43.15 12.75 -10.84
CA ALA A 14 -43.24 11.81 -9.71
C ALA A 14 -41.87 11.19 -9.39
N LEU A 15 -41.09 10.84 -10.42
CA LEU A 15 -39.72 10.34 -10.25
C LEU A 15 -38.80 11.39 -9.62
N MET A 16 -38.91 12.64 -10.06
CA MET A 16 -38.13 13.76 -9.55
C MET A 16 -38.46 14.08 -8.08
N ALA A 17 -39.74 13.99 -7.69
CA ALA A 17 -40.16 14.14 -6.30
C ALA A 17 -39.63 13.01 -5.40
N LEU A 18 -39.52 11.79 -5.93
CA LEU A 18 -38.96 10.64 -5.19
C LEU A 18 -37.46 10.80 -4.92
N ILE A 19 -36.71 11.37 -5.86
CA ILE A 19 -35.27 11.65 -5.71
C ILE A 19 -35.06 12.74 -4.64
N ILE A 20 -35.84 13.81 -4.68
CA ILE A 20 -35.73 14.92 -3.72
C ILE A 20 -36.10 14.47 -2.29
N GLY A 21 -37.09 13.58 -2.13
CA GLY A 21 -37.51 13.05 -0.83
C GLY A 21 -36.51 12.11 -0.14
N SER A 22 -35.47 11.65 -0.85
CA SER A 22 -34.44 10.75 -0.29
C SER A 22 -33.27 11.47 0.41
N HIS A 23 -33.25 12.80 0.38
CA HIS A 23 -32.28 13.65 1.10
C HIS A 23 -32.82 14.07 2.47
N GLY A 24 -33.36 13.12 3.24
CA GLY A 24 -33.61 13.34 4.67
C GLY A 24 -32.34 13.03 5.42
N ASP A 25 -31.64 14.05 5.92
CA ASP A 25 -30.51 13.86 6.84
C ASP A 25 -31.02 13.15 8.10
N LEU A 26 -30.73 11.84 8.20
CA LEU A 26 -30.88 11.06 9.41
C LEU A 26 -29.87 11.59 10.44
N SER A 27 -30.24 12.64 11.16
CA SER A 27 -29.51 13.07 12.34
C SER A 27 -29.76 12.07 13.46
N CYS A 28 -28.79 11.19 13.69
CA CYS A 28 -28.73 10.45 14.95
C CYS A 28 -28.41 11.45 16.08
N GLN A 29 -29.35 11.66 16.98
CA GLN A 29 -29.10 12.46 18.18
C GLN A 29 -28.20 11.65 19.12
N ASN A 30 -26.92 12.03 19.22
CA ASN A 30 -26.02 11.57 20.27
C ASN A 30 -26.49 12.14 21.62
N LEU A 31 -27.51 11.51 22.21
CA LEU A 31 -27.82 11.74 23.62
C LEU A 31 -26.71 11.06 24.44
N ASN A 32 -25.90 11.88 25.13
CA ASN A 32 -24.79 11.49 26.03
C ASN A 32 -23.39 11.40 25.37
N ASP A 33 -22.98 12.48 24.69
CA ASP A 33 -21.58 12.71 24.29
C ASP A 33 -20.67 12.80 25.52
N LYS A 34 -20.15 11.66 25.97
CA LYS A 34 -19.00 11.63 26.87
C LYS A 34 -17.85 12.35 26.19
N LEU A 35 -17.11 13.16 26.94
CA LEU A 35 -15.92 13.81 26.42
C LEU A 35 -14.95 12.71 25.94
N MET A 36 -14.79 12.61 24.62
CA MET A 36 -13.91 11.61 24.02
C MET A 36 -12.48 11.82 24.52
N ASN A 37 -11.70 10.74 24.63
CA ASN A 37 -10.29 10.88 25.00
C ASN A 37 -9.54 11.53 23.83
N ARG A 38 -9.12 12.79 24.00
CA ARG A 38 -8.34 13.59 23.03
C ARG A 38 -8.96 13.70 21.62
N PRO A 39 -10.18 14.27 21.49
CA PRO A 39 -10.86 14.39 20.20
C PRO A 39 -10.02 15.15 19.16
N TYR A 40 -9.25 16.15 19.61
CA TYR A 40 -8.45 16.99 18.72
C TYR A 40 -7.12 16.36 18.28
N ALA A 41 -6.59 15.38 19.02
CA ALA A 41 -5.34 14.71 18.65
C ALA A 41 -5.58 13.72 17.49
N ASP A 42 -6.71 13.00 17.56
CA ASP A 42 -7.09 12.02 16.53
C ASP A 42 -7.66 12.69 15.27
N LEU A 43 -8.34 13.83 15.42
CA LEU A 43 -8.90 14.60 14.29
C LEU A 43 -7.89 15.50 13.58
N ARG A 44 -6.61 15.50 13.99
CA ARG A 44 -5.57 16.30 13.32
C ARG A 44 -5.42 15.80 11.87
N ARG A 45 -5.35 16.73 10.91
CA ARG A 45 -5.21 16.38 9.48
C ARG A 45 -3.85 15.75 9.14
N TRP A 46 -2.81 16.08 9.90
CA TRP A 46 -1.44 15.62 9.65
C TRP A 46 -0.86 14.99 10.92
N HIS A 47 -0.31 13.78 10.81
CA HIS A 47 0.45 13.12 11.87
C HIS A 47 1.86 12.82 11.36
N LEU A 48 2.85 13.20 12.16
CA LEU A 48 4.26 12.98 11.85
C LEU A 48 4.83 12.00 12.87
N GLY A 49 5.62 11.06 12.39
CA GLY A 49 6.29 10.07 13.24
C GLY A 49 7.57 9.57 12.60
N PHE A 50 8.23 8.65 13.30
CA PHE A 50 9.35 7.89 12.79
C PHE A 50 9.24 6.46 13.30
N SER A 51 9.82 5.52 12.57
CA SER A 51 9.86 4.10 12.93
C SER A 51 11.27 3.56 12.69
N VAL A 52 11.69 2.67 13.58
CA VAL A 52 12.95 1.93 13.47
C VAL A 52 12.61 0.46 13.55
N GLY A 53 13.17 -0.34 12.66
CA GLY A 53 12.90 -1.77 12.58
C GLY A 53 14.09 -2.56 12.09
N ILE A 54 13.99 -3.88 12.24
CA ILE A 54 14.90 -4.85 11.64
C ILE A 54 14.18 -5.42 10.43
N HIS A 55 14.90 -5.56 9.32
CA HIS A 55 14.37 -6.18 8.11
C HIS A 55 15.37 -7.20 7.58
N THR A 56 14.86 -8.24 6.97
CA THR A 56 15.67 -9.23 6.24
C THR A 56 15.15 -9.25 4.82
N GLN A 57 16.06 -9.27 3.85
CA GLN A 57 15.73 -9.37 2.43
C GLN A 57 16.49 -10.56 1.88
N ASP A 58 15.74 -11.52 1.35
CA ASP A 58 16.28 -12.72 0.74
C ASP A 58 15.94 -12.71 -0.77
N PHE A 59 16.89 -13.16 -1.59
CA PHE A 59 16.72 -13.29 -3.03
C PHE A 59 16.95 -14.73 -3.46
N THR A 60 15.93 -15.32 -4.07
CA THR A 60 16.05 -16.62 -4.73
C THR A 60 16.19 -16.43 -6.24
N PHE A 61 17.31 -16.91 -6.79
CA PHE A 61 17.54 -16.91 -8.23
C PHE A 61 17.13 -18.26 -8.83
N THR A 62 16.36 -18.23 -9.92
CA THR A 62 16.02 -19.42 -10.71
C THR A 62 16.81 -19.41 -12.01
N HIS A 63 17.50 -20.50 -12.29
CA HIS A 63 18.41 -20.62 -13.44
C HIS A 63 17.75 -21.43 -14.54
N ASN A 64 17.77 -20.90 -15.76
CA ASN A 64 17.18 -21.52 -16.95
C ASN A 64 18.07 -22.62 -17.58
N GLY A 65 19.24 -22.91 -17.00
CA GLY A 65 20.15 -23.93 -17.52
C GLY A 65 20.88 -23.51 -18.79
N PHE A 66 20.95 -22.22 -19.11
CA PHE A 66 21.65 -21.73 -20.29
C PHE A 66 23.16 -21.99 -20.18
N THR A 67 23.71 -22.69 -21.17
CA THR A 67 25.14 -22.98 -21.29
C THR A 67 25.72 -22.06 -22.37
N SER A 68 26.78 -21.34 -22.05
CA SER A 68 27.51 -20.51 -23.02
C SER A 68 28.12 -21.40 -24.12
N GLU A 69 28.45 -20.83 -25.28
CA GLU A 69 29.15 -21.54 -26.36
C GLU A 69 30.47 -22.19 -25.90
N ASN A 70 31.06 -21.66 -24.81
CA ASN A 70 32.28 -22.20 -24.17
C ASN A 70 32.01 -23.35 -23.16
N GLY A 71 30.77 -23.81 -22.99
CA GLY A 71 30.43 -24.89 -22.05
C GLY A 71 30.28 -24.45 -20.58
N GLU A 72 30.38 -23.15 -20.30
CA GLU A 72 30.24 -22.59 -18.96
C GLU A 72 28.78 -22.42 -18.56
N GLN A 73 28.47 -22.78 -17.31
CA GLN A 73 27.16 -22.60 -16.70
C GLN A 73 27.33 -21.92 -15.34
N TRP A 74 26.73 -20.74 -15.20
CA TRP A 74 26.86 -19.90 -14.01
C TRP A 74 25.58 -19.92 -13.18
N PHE A 75 25.75 -20.20 -11.89
CA PHE A 75 24.70 -20.17 -10.88
C PHE A 75 24.96 -19.03 -9.89
N VAL A 76 23.93 -18.30 -9.51
CA VAL A 76 23.96 -17.19 -8.57
C VAL A 76 23.18 -17.59 -7.33
N GLU A 77 23.79 -17.48 -6.17
CA GLU A 77 23.16 -17.79 -4.89
C GLU A 77 23.54 -16.73 -3.87
N GLN A 78 22.62 -16.44 -2.94
CA GLN A 78 22.90 -15.67 -1.74
C GLN A 78 23.15 -16.66 -0.59
N PRO A 79 24.42 -16.88 -0.18
CA PRO A 79 24.76 -17.99 0.72
C PRO A 79 24.57 -17.65 2.21
N ALA A 80 24.49 -16.37 2.58
CA ALA A 80 24.55 -15.93 3.96
C ALA A 80 23.32 -15.11 4.38
N PHE A 81 22.81 -15.40 5.57
CA PHE A 81 21.75 -14.62 6.21
C PHE A 81 22.29 -13.26 6.68
N GLN A 82 21.73 -12.19 6.14
CA GLN A 82 22.19 -10.82 6.41
C GLN A 82 21.03 -9.95 6.92
N PRO A 83 20.91 -9.76 8.24
CA PRO A 83 19.91 -8.85 8.80
C PRO A 83 20.32 -7.40 8.57
N GLY A 84 19.37 -6.59 8.11
CA GLY A 84 19.48 -5.15 7.99
C GLY A 84 18.60 -4.42 9.01
N PHE A 85 18.81 -3.12 9.17
CA PHE A 85 17.93 -2.25 9.93
C PHE A 85 17.36 -1.17 9.02
N CYS A 86 16.16 -0.71 9.32
CA CYS A 86 15.51 0.36 8.57
C CYS A 86 15.09 1.49 9.50
N VAL A 87 15.17 2.70 8.97
CA VAL A 87 14.74 3.92 9.63
C VAL A 87 13.83 4.65 8.66
N ASN A 88 12.56 4.82 9.03
CA ASN A 88 11.56 5.45 8.19
C ASN A 88 10.93 6.63 8.92
N GLY A 89 10.84 7.77 8.23
CA GLY A 89 9.92 8.85 8.61
C GLY A 89 8.50 8.44 8.24
N LEU A 90 7.51 8.94 8.98
CA LEU A 90 6.10 8.69 8.76
C LEU A 90 5.36 10.01 8.65
N ILE A 91 4.63 10.17 7.54
CA ILE A 91 3.74 11.29 7.28
C ILE A 91 2.37 10.68 7.01
N ASP A 92 1.43 10.91 7.92
CA ASP A 92 0.04 10.48 7.79
C ASP A 92 -0.83 11.70 7.46
N TYR A 93 -1.61 11.62 6.39
CA TYR A 93 -2.50 12.68 5.95
C TYR A 93 -3.94 12.20 5.89
N ARG A 94 -4.72 12.64 6.87
CA ARG A 94 -6.14 12.33 7.02
C ARG A 94 -6.97 13.23 6.11
N LEU A 95 -7.37 12.68 4.97
CA LEU A 95 -8.23 13.33 3.97
C LEU A 95 -9.72 13.34 4.37
N GLY A 96 -10.17 12.36 5.15
CA GLY A 96 -11.54 12.26 5.65
C GLY A 96 -11.69 11.36 6.86
N THR A 97 -12.93 11.13 7.30
CA THR A 97 -13.20 10.32 8.51
C THR A 97 -12.75 8.87 8.37
N TYR A 98 -12.85 8.31 7.16
CA TYR A 98 -12.57 6.90 6.86
C TYR A 98 -11.43 6.70 5.85
N PHE A 99 -10.79 7.79 5.40
CA PHE A 99 -9.72 7.72 4.41
C PHE A 99 -8.48 8.47 4.89
N ASN A 100 -7.37 7.75 4.94
CA ASN A 100 -6.08 8.24 5.42
C ASN A 100 -4.97 7.78 4.49
N LEU A 101 -4.09 8.71 4.12
CA LEU A 101 -3.00 8.47 3.19
C LEU A 101 -1.69 8.55 3.95
N ARG A 102 -0.99 7.41 4.04
CA ARG A 102 0.27 7.29 4.78
C ARG A 102 1.45 7.17 3.83
N PHE A 103 2.41 8.07 4.00
CA PHE A 103 3.70 8.03 3.33
C PHE A 103 4.79 7.72 4.35
N THR A 104 5.62 6.72 4.05
CA THR A 104 6.74 6.32 4.91
C THR A 104 8.06 6.34 4.14
N PRO A 105 8.63 7.53 3.86
CA PRO A 105 9.95 7.62 3.28
C PRO A 105 11.00 7.11 4.29
N GLY A 106 11.92 6.25 3.87
CA GLY A 106 12.94 5.74 4.76
C GLY A 106 14.11 5.10 4.05
N MET A 107 15.12 4.78 4.84
CA MET A 107 16.36 4.16 4.40
C MET A 107 16.45 2.76 4.99
N TYR A 108 16.81 1.81 4.13
CA TYR A 108 17.02 0.42 4.48
C TYR A 108 18.51 0.15 4.40
N PHE A 109 19.14 -0.03 5.55
CA PHE A 109 20.56 -0.34 5.67
C PHE A 109 20.71 -1.84 5.83
N GLY A 110 21.35 -2.48 4.86
CA GLY A 110 21.69 -3.89 4.89
C GLY A 110 22.83 -4.15 3.94
N ASN A 111 23.70 -5.10 4.29
CA ASN A 111 24.69 -5.63 3.36
C ASN A 111 24.11 -6.87 2.68
N ARG A 112 24.48 -7.11 1.42
CA ARG A 112 24.13 -8.32 0.68
C ARG A 112 25.35 -8.87 -0.05
N ASP A 113 25.67 -10.13 0.19
CA ASP A 113 26.73 -10.83 -0.53
C ASP A 113 26.11 -11.76 -1.56
N ILE A 114 26.42 -11.55 -2.83
CA ILE A 114 25.97 -12.39 -3.94
C ILE A 114 27.18 -13.14 -4.48
N THR A 115 27.12 -14.47 -4.45
CA THR A 115 28.18 -15.33 -4.97
C THR A 115 27.74 -16.01 -6.25
N MET A 116 28.58 -15.91 -7.29
CA MET A 116 28.39 -16.63 -8.53
C MET A 116 29.30 -17.86 -8.53
N ARG A 117 28.73 -19.02 -8.83
CA ARG A 117 29.42 -20.32 -8.89
C ARG A 117 29.25 -20.96 -10.26
N GLU A 118 30.35 -21.38 -10.86
CA GLU A 118 30.31 -22.18 -12.07
C GLU A 118 29.97 -23.65 -11.76
N TYR A 119 29.14 -24.28 -12.57
CA TYR A 119 28.67 -25.66 -12.39
C TYR A 119 29.79 -26.70 -12.58
N ASN A 120 30.57 -26.57 -13.66
CA ASN A 120 31.55 -27.59 -14.06
C ASN A 120 32.88 -27.43 -13.32
N SER A 121 33.41 -26.21 -13.22
CA SER A 121 34.71 -25.96 -12.57
C SER A 121 34.63 -25.75 -11.06
N GLY A 122 33.45 -25.41 -10.53
CA GLY A 122 33.26 -25.04 -9.12
C GLY A 122 33.90 -23.70 -8.73
N LEU A 123 34.33 -22.89 -9.70
CA LEU A 123 34.95 -21.60 -9.45
C LEU A 123 33.90 -20.61 -8.90
N ASN A 124 34.21 -19.99 -7.77
CA ASN A 124 33.36 -18.99 -7.13
C ASN A 124 33.91 -17.60 -7.42
N THR A 125 33.12 -16.75 -8.06
CA THR A 125 33.38 -15.32 -8.15
C THR A 125 32.42 -14.60 -7.21
N ALA A 126 32.95 -14.12 -6.09
CA ALA A 126 32.22 -13.25 -5.17
C ALA A 126 32.32 -11.81 -5.68
N LYS A 127 31.19 -11.12 -5.80
CA LYS A 127 31.18 -9.67 -6.03
C LYS A 127 30.58 -9.02 -4.78
N THR A 128 31.43 -8.30 -4.05
CA THR A 128 31.09 -7.50 -2.87
C THR A 128 30.15 -6.36 -3.21
#